data_AF-A0A485J8D9-F1
#
_entry.id   AF-A0A485J8D9-F1
#
_cell.length_a   1.000
_cell.length_b   1.000
_cell.length_c   1.000
_cell.angle_alpha   90.00
_cell.angle_beta   90.00
_cell.angle_gamma   90.00
#
_symmetry.space_group_name_H-M   'P 1'
#
loop_
_entity.id
_entity.type
_entity.pdbx_description
1 polymer ?
#
loop_
_entity_poly.entity_id
_entity_poly.type
_entity_poly.pdbx_seq_one_letter_code
_entity_poly.pdbx_strand_id
1 'polypeptide(L)'
;MTEKLDDPVELLFGVQLGGGTDINRAVGYCQSLIRDPRNTILVLISDLYEGGVERNLLQRASELIQSGVQVVTLLALSDEGAPFYDRSLAGKLAAMGIPSFACTPDLFPGMMAAAIRKEDVNLWAAQNGVVTARETA
;
A
#
# COMPACT_ATOMS: atom_id res chain seq x y z
N MET A 1 4.49 -10.40 29.84
CA MET A 1 5.07 -10.04 28.53
C MET A 1 4.23 -10.78 27.51
N THR A 2 3.65 -10.07 26.55
CA THR A 2 2.46 -10.50 25.79
C THR A 2 2.74 -11.72 24.88
N GLU A 3 2.20 -12.88 25.24
CA GLU A 3 2.30 -14.16 24.51
C GLU A 3 1.38 -14.22 23.27
N LYS A 4 1.23 -13.10 22.54
CA LYS A 4 0.46 -13.01 21.28
C LYS A 4 1.30 -12.39 20.16
N LEU A 5 2.54 -12.84 20.01
CA LEU A 5 3.52 -12.27 19.09
C LEU A 5 4.14 -13.36 18.20
N ASP A 6 3.35 -14.37 17.79
CA ASP A 6 3.87 -15.48 16.99
C ASP A 6 4.23 -15.06 15.55
N ASP A 7 3.58 -14.05 14.97
CA ASP A 7 4.11 -13.28 13.85
C ASP A 7 3.30 -11.98 13.69
N PRO A 8 3.89 -10.77 13.89
CA PRO A 8 3.16 -9.51 13.70
C PRO A 8 2.69 -9.30 12.26
N VAL A 9 3.31 -9.97 11.28
CA VAL A 9 2.90 -9.94 9.88
C VAL A 9 1.66 -10.82 9.69
N GLU A 10 1.66 -12.07 10.17
CA GLU A 10 0.44 -12.89 10.13
C GLU A 10 -0.72 -12.21 10.86
N LEU A 11 -0.45 -11.54 11.99
CA LEU A 11 -1.47 -10.77 12.69
C LEU A 11 -2.04 -9.65 11.80
N LEU A 12 -1.18 -8.86 11.15
CA LEU A 12 -1.56 -7.73 10.29
C LEU A 12 -2.38 -8.16 9.06
N PHE A 13 -2.08 -9.35 8.52
CA PHE A 13 -2.76 -9.90 7.34
C PHE A 13 -3.93 -10.85 7.71
N GLY A 14 -4.01 -11.33 8.94
CA GLY A 14 -5.06 -12.21 9.45
C GLY A 14 -6.25 -11.48 10.06
N VAL A 15 -6.19 -10.16 10.25
CA VAL A 15 -7.36 -9.37 10.64
C VAL A 15 -8.25 -9.09 9.43
N GLN A 16 -9.51 -9.54 9.50
CA GLN A 16 -10.52 -9.09 8.57
C GLN A 16 -10.97 -7.67 8.94
N LEU A 17 -10.45 -6.69 8.21
CA LEU A 17 -10.84 -5.29 8.34
C LEU A 17 -12.21 -5.08 7.67
N GLY A 18 -13.29 -5.24 8.44
CA GLY A 18 -14.63 -4.84 8.03
C GLY A 18 -14.91 -3.36 8.35
N GLY A 19 -15.56 -2.64 7.43
CA GLY A 19 -15.97 -1.24 7.63
C GLY A 19 -16.10 -0.47 6.32
N GLY A 20 -16.80 0.68 6.33
CA GLY A 20 -16.93 1.53 5.16
C GLY A 20 -15.57 2.07 4.67
N THR A 21 -15.38 2.11 3.35
CA THR A 21 -14.08 2.35 2.73
C THR A 21 -13.85 3.83 2.42
N ASP A 22 -13.62 4.69 3.42
CA ASP A 22 -13.19 6.09 3.15
C ASP A 22 -11.65 6.17 3.18
N ILE A 23 -11.01 5.72 2.09
CA ILE A 23 -9.55 5.64 1.98
C ILE A 23 -8.96 7.06 2.00
N ASN A 24 -9.57 7.99 1.28
CA ASN A 24 -9.21 9.39 1.28
C ASN A 24 -9.15 9.98 2.70
N ARG A 25 -10.14 9.71 3.56
CA ARG A 25 -10.12 10.18 4.95
C ARG A 25 -9.01 9.51 5.76
N ALA A 26 -8.79 8.20 5.60
CA ALA A 26 -7.71 7.49 6.28
C ALA A 26 -6.34 8.04 5.88
N VAL A 27 -6.08 8.19 4.58
CA VAL A 27 -4.85 8.78 4.03
C VAL A 27 -4.68 10.22 4.50
N GLY A 28 -5.75 11.02 4.52
CA GLY A 28 -5.71 12.39 5.02
C GLY A 28 -5.40 12.49 6.52
N TYR A 29 -5.91 11.55 7.32
CA TYR A 29 -5.54 11.45 8.72
C TYR A 29 -4.06 11.07 8.88
N CYS A 30 -3.59 10.03 8.18
CA CYS A 30 -2.18 9.64 8.20
C CYS A 30 -1.26 10.81 7.78
N GLN A 31 -1.60 11.52 6.71
CA GLN A 31 -0.87 12.71 6.23
C GLN A 31 -0.71 13.77 7.34
N SER A 32 -1.73 13.97 8.18
CA SER A 32 -1.66 14.93 9.30
C SER A 32 -0.72 14.50 10.44
N LEU A 33 -0.37 13.21 10.52
CA LEU A 33 0.54 12.67 11.54
C LEU A 33 2.01 12.69 11.09
N ILE A 34 2.28 12.90 9.80
CA ILE A 34 3.64 12.88 9.25
C ILE A 34 4.41 14.14 9.68
N ARG A 35 5.54 13.95 10.36
CA ARG A 35 6.42 15.04 10.83
C ARG A 35 7.71 15.17 10.02
N ASP A 36 8.24 14.05 9.53
CA ASP A 36 9.46 14.01 8.70
C ASP A 36 9.18 13.20 7.42
N PRO A 37 8.66 13.85 6.37
CA PRO A 37 8.26 13.19 5.13
C PRO A 37 9.36 12.30 4.52
N ARG A 38 10.61 12.80 4.47
CA ARG A 38 11.74 12.10 3.82
C ARG A 38 12.23 10.88 4.60
N ASN A 39 11.76 10.72 5.82
CA ASN A 39 12.03 9.56 6.68
C ASN A 39 10.73 8.82 7.04
N THR A 40 9.68 8.97 6.24
CA THR A 40 8.38 8.31 6.43
C THR A 40 8.10 7.34 5.28
N ILE A 41 7.69 6.12 5.63
CA ILE A 41 7.11 5.14 4.71
C ILE A 41 5.62 5.02 5.05
N LEU A 42 4.75 5.26 4.08
CA LEU A 42 3.32 5.01 4.20
C LEU A 42 2.96 3.77 3.39
N VAL A 43 2.48 2.73 4.08
CA VAL A 43 2.00 1.51 3.45
C VAL A 43 0.47 1.52 3.50
N LEU A 44 -0.17 1.62 2.34
CA LEU A 44 -1.62 1.53 2.19
C LEU A 44 -1.99 0.08 1.88
N ILE A 45 -2.73 -0.56 2.78
CA ILE A 45 -3.26 -1.92 2.58
C ILE A 45 -4.74 -1.79 2.28
N SER A 46 -5.15 -2.09 1.04
CA SER A 46 -6.53 -1.88 0.60
C SER A 46 -6.83 -2.63 -0.71
N ASP A 47 -8.09 -2.98 -0.91
CA ASP A 47 -8.65 -3.37 -2.21
C ASP A 47 -8.90 -2.17 -3.14
N LEU A 48 -8.62 -0.95 -2.70
CA LEU A 48 -8.79 0.29 -3.45
C LEU A 48 -10.23 0.61 -3.90
N TYR A 49 -11.25 -0.06 -3.34
CA TYR A 49 -12.64 0.34 -3.58
C TYR A 49 -12.99 1.59 -2.75
N GLU A 50 -12.59 2.76 -3.23
CA GLU A 50 -12.84 4.05 -2.57
C GLU A 50 -14.34 4.35 -2.45
N GLY A 51 -14.80 4.54 -1.22
CA GLY A 51 -16.13 5.02 -0.83
C GLY A 51 -16.18 6.52 -0.51
N GLY A 52 -15.02 7.18 -0.42
CA GLY A 52 -14.85 8.62 -0.39
C GLY A 52 -14.75 9.24 -1.79
N VAL A 53 -13.93 10.29 -1.94
CA VAL A 53 -13.74 11.00 -3.22
C VAL A 53 -12.40 10.60 -3.84
N GLU A 54 -12.43 9.76 -4.87
CA GLU A 54 -11.24 9.24 -5.58
C GLU A 54 -10.26 10.36 -5.99
N ARG A 55 -10.78 11.47 -6.54
CA ARG A 55 -9.96 12.61 -6.95
C ARG A 55 -9.16 13.21 -5.79
N ASN A 56 -9.75 13.26 -4.60
CA ASN A 56 -9.08 13.77 -3.41
C ASN A 56 -8.02 12.78 -2.91
N LEU A 57 -8.30 11.47 -2.97
CA LEU A 57 -7.32 10.44 -2.68
C LEU A 57 -6.09 10.56 -3.58
N LEU A 58 -6.29 10.69 -4.90
CA LEU A 58 -5.19 10.86 -5.87
C LEU A 58 -4.40 12.15 -5.62
N GLN A 59 -5.11 13.26 -5.32
CA GLN A 59 -4.46 14.52 -4.96
C GLN A 59 -3.59 14.38 -3.71
N ARG A 60 -4.09 13.74 -2.64
CA ARG A 60 -3.32 13.48 -1.42
C ARG A 60 -2.14 12.56 -1.64
N ALA A 61 -2.32 11.50 -2.42
CA ALA A 61 -1.23 10.60 -2.80
C ALA A 61 -0.12 11.38 -3.51
N SER A 62 -0.48 12.33 -4.39
CA SER A 62 0.45 13.19 -5.09
C SER A 62 1.21 14.13 -4.15
N GLU A 63 0.51 14.73 -3.18
CA GLU A 63 1.12 15.58 -2.16
C GLU A 63 2.11 14.80 -1.28
N LEU A 64 1.76 13.57 -0.89
CA LEU A 64 2.62 12.71 -0.09
C LEU A 64 3.93 12.39 -0.81
N ILE A 65 3.86 11.91 -2.06
CA ILE A 65 5.07 11.62 -2.84
C ILE A 65 5.90 12.88 -3.12
N GLN A 66 5.26 14.02 -3.42
CA GLN A 66 5.95 15.29 -3.65
C GLN A 66 6.64 15.82 -2.38
N SER A 67 6.09 15.54 -1.21
CA SER A 67 6.71 15.90 0.07
C SER A 67 7.93 15.02 0.42
N GLY A 68 8.12 13.90 -0.28
CA GLY A 68 9.20 12.95 -0.07
C GLY A 68 8.84 11.72 0.77
N VAL A 69 7.55 11.52 1.06
CA VAL A 69 7.05 10.27 1.68
C VAL A 69 7.19 9.15 0.67
N GLN A 70 7.75 8.02 1.12
CA GLN A 70 7.73 6.80 0.34
C GLN A 70 6.37 6.11 0.52
N VAL A 71 5.55 6.10 -0.53
CA VAL A 71 4.22 5.49 -0.51
C VAL A 71 4.28 4.14 -1.22
N VAL A 72 3.72 3.09 -0.61
CA VAL A 72 3.57 1.76 -1.20
C VAL A 72 2.12 1.30 -0.99
N THR A 73 1.51 0.71 -2.01
CA THR A 73 0.15 0.17 -1.95
C THR A 73 0.17 -1.35 -2.05
N LEU A 74 -0.28 -2.01 -0.99
CA LEU A 74 -0.46 -3.46 -0.94
C LEU A 74 -1.92 -3.79 -1.24
N LEU A 75 -2.12 -4.39 -2.40
CA LEU A 75 -3.43 -4.78 -2.89
C LEU A 75 -3.90 -6.01 -2.13
N ALA A 76 -5.11 -5.96 -1.60
CA ALA A 76 -5.73 -7.12 -0.99
C ALA A 76 -5.87 -8.26 -2.02
N LEU A 77 -5.57 -9.48 -1.59
CA LEU A 77 -5.88 -10.70 -2.32
C LEU A 77 -7.22 -11.23 -1.82
N SER A 78 -8.04 -11.77 -2.71
CA SER A 78 -9.19 -12.58 -2.26
C SER A 78 -8.71 -13.94 -1.73
N ASP A 79 -9.53 -14.58 -0.89
CA ASP A 79 -9.29 -15.93 -0.36
C ASP A 79 -9.13 -16.99 -1.47
N GLU A 80 -9.60 -16.70 -2.69
CA GLU A 80 -9.47 -17.57 -3.87
C GLU A 80 -8.18 -17.31 -4.68
N GLY A 81 -7.31 -16.42 -4.21
CA GLY A 81 -6.08 -16.03 -4.91
C GLY A 81 -6.31 -15.17 -6.16
N ALA A 82 -7.57 -14.82 -6.47
CA ALA A 82 -7.89 -13.88 -7.53
C ALA A 82 -7.65 -12.44 -7.04
N PRO A 83 -7.07 -11.56 -7.88
CA PRO A 83 -6.93 -10.14 -7.55
C PRO A 83 -8.31 -9.49 -7.40
N PHE A 84 -8.66 -9.11 -6.16
CA PHE A 84 -9.88 -8.40 -5.83
C PHE A 84 -9.53 -6.98 -5.37
N TYR A 85 -9.46 -6.07 -6.35
CA TYR A 85 -9.18 -4.66 -6.12
C TYR A 85 -9.65 -3.79 -7.30
N ASP A 86 -9.79 -2.47 -7.08
CA ASP A 86 -10.03 -1.50 -8.14
C ASP A 86 -8.78 -1.31 -9.01
N ARG A 87 -8.77 -1.99 -10.18
CA ARG A 87 -7.67 -1.93 -11.15
C ARG A 87 -7.45 -0.54 -11.74
N SER A 88 -8.50 0.25 -11.89
CA SER A 88 -8.42 1.61 -12.44
C SER A 88 -7.68 2.51 -11.45
N LEU A 89 -8.08 2.47 -10.17
CA LEU A 89 -7.39 3.24 -9.14
C LEU A 89 -5.95 2.75 -8.92
N ALA A 90 -5.71 1.44 -8.92
CA ALA A 90 -4.36 0.87 -8.84
C ALA A 90 -3.46 1.36 -9.99
N GLY A 91 -3.99 1.39 -11.22
CA GLY A 91 -3.29 1.90 -12.39
C GLY A 91 -2.94 3.39 -12.28
N LYS A 92 -3.86 4.21 -11.78
CA LYS A 92 -3.62 5.65 -11.53
C LYS A 92 -2.52 5.87 -10.48
N LEU A 93 -2.54 5.11 -9.37
CA LEU A 93 -1.48 5.17 -8.35
C LEU A 93 -0.12 4.74 -8.94
N ALA A 94 -0.09 3.65 -9.70
CA ALA A 94 1.11 3.18 -10.39
C ALA A 94 1.68 4.23 -11.37
N ALA A 95 0.82 4.91 -12.13
CA ALA A 95 1.22 5.98 -13.05
C ALA A 95 1.85 7.18 -12.33
N MET A 96 1.52 7.39 -11.04
CA MET A 96 2.15 8.40 -10.19
C MET A 96 3.49 7.93 -9.60
N GLY A 97 3.93 6.71 -9.89
CA GLY A 97 5.15 6.11 -9.35
C GLY A 97 4.97 5.41 -8.01
N ILE A 98 3.72 5.20 -7.55
CA ILE A 98 3.43 4.47 -6.30
C ILE A 98 3.41 2.97 -6.61
N PRO A 99 4.36 2.17 -6.09
CA PRO A 99 4.35 0.71 -6.26
C PRO A 99 3.04 0.14 -5.72
N SER A 100 2.29 -0.54 -6.58
CA SER A 100 0.97 -1.10 -6.26
C SER A 100 0.95 -2.57 -6.67
N PHE A 101 0.90 -3.49 -5.70
CA PHE A 101 0.96 -4.92 -5.97
C PHE A 101 0.36 -5.75 -4.83
N ALA A 102 -0.02 -6.98 -5.14
CA ALA A 102 -0.36 -7.95 -4.10
C ALA A 102 0.93 -8.47 -3.43
N CYS A 103 0.94 -8.50 -2.11
CA CYS A 103 2.09 -8.98 -1.33
C CYS A 103 1.58 -10.01 -0.32
N THR A 104 2.17 -11.20 -0.33
CA THR A 104 1.88 -12.21 0.68
C THR A 104 2.58 -11.86 2.00
N PRO A 105 2.09 -12.37 3.15
CA PRO A 105 2.75 -12.19 4.44
C PRO A 105 4.26 -12.51 4.39
N ASP A 106 4.66 -13.61 3.74
CA ASP A 106 6.07 -14.02 3.63
C ASP A 106 6.96 -12.99 2.91
N LEU A 107 6.40 -12.25 1.95
CA LEU A 107 7.14 -11.28 1.13
C LEU A 107 7.16 -9.88 1.77
N PHE A 108 6.24 -9.59 2.69
CA PHE A 108 6.11 -8.28 3.32
C PHE A 108 7.38 -7.82 4.05
N PRO A 109 8.07 -8.64 4.86
CA PRO A 109 9.33 -8.25 5.50
C PRO A 109 10.41 -7.84 4.48
N GLY A 110 10.53 -8.58 3.38
CA GLY A 110 11.48 -8.27 2.30
C GLY A 110 11.18 -6.93 1.65
N MET A 111 9.90 -6.66 1.38
CA MET A 111 9.42 -5.39 0.83
C MET A 111 9.75 -4.23 1.77
N MET A 112 9.41 -4.37 3.06
CA MET A 112 9.69 -3.34 4.06
C MET A 112 11.19 -3.08 4.21
N ALA A 113 12.00 -4.13 4.14
CA ALA A 113 13.46 -4.00 4.20
C ALA A 113 13.99 -3.20 2.99
N ALA A 114 13.48 -3.46 1.79
CA ALA A 114 13.80 -2.67 0.59
C ALA A 114 13.36 -1.20 0.75
N ALA A 115 12.15 -0.97 1.26
CA ALA A 115 11.64 0.38 1.49
C ALA A 115 12.48 1.16 2.52
N ILE A 116 12.84 0.54 3.65
CA ILE A 116 13.69 1.15 4.69
C ILE A 116 15.08 1.48 4.15
N ARG A 117 15.66 0.63 3.29
CA ARG A 117 16.94 0.88 2.64
C ARG A 117 16.85 1.88 1.48
N LYS A 118 15.66 2.41 1.18
CA LYS A 118 15.38 3.31 0.04
C LYS A 118 15.77 2.69 -1.31
N GLU A 119 15.62 1.37 -1.41
CA GLU A 119 15.75 0.63 -2.67
C GLU A 119 14.49 0.82 -3.53
N ASP A 120 14.62 0.56 -4.83
CA ASP A 120 13.47 0.57 -5.74
C ASP A 120 12.56 -0.62 -5.46
N VAL A 121 11.39 -0.33 -4.87
CA VAL A 121 10.40 -1.35 -4.49
C VAL A 121 9.76 -2.03 -5.71
N ASN A 122 9.63 -1.34 -6.86
CA ASN A 122 9.14 -1.97 -8.08
C ASN A 122 10.16 -2.96 -8.63
N LEU A 123 11.46 -2.62 -8.57
CA LEU A 123 12.53 -3.54 -8.95
C LEU A 123 12.59 -4.74 -8.00
N TRP A 124 12.48 -4.50 -6.69
CA TRP A 124 12.40 -5.57 -5.70
C TRP A 124 11.22 -6.50 -5.98
N ALA A 125 10.03 -5.96 -6.27
CA ALA A 125 8.84 -6.75 -6.60
C ALA A 125 9.09 -7.65 -7.82
N ALA A 126 9.67 -7.09 -8.89
CA ALA A 126 9.99 -7.85 -10.10
C ALA A 126 10.99 -8.98 -9.84
N GLN A 127 12.01 -8.75 -9.02
CA GLN A 127 13.02 -9.77 -8.66
C GLN A 127 12.45 -10.92 -7.82
N ASN A 128 11.37 -10.66 -7.08
CA ASN A 128 10.69 -11.64 -6.23
C ASN A 128 9.44 -12.24 -6.91
N GLY A 129 9.26 -12.03 -8.23
CA GLY A 129 8.14 -12.59 -8.99
C GLY A 129 6.78 -11.96 -8.69
N VAL A 130 6.75 -10.78 -8.06
CA VAL A 130 5.53 -10.05 -7.71
C VAL A 130 5.08 -9.18 -8.87
N VAL A 131 3.84 -9.37 -9.31
CA VAL A 131 3.24 -8.59 -10.41
C VAL A 131 2.73 -7.26 -9.88
N THR A 132 3.25 -6.16 -10.43
CA THR A 132 2.79 -4.80 -10.12
C THR A 132 1.69 -4.34 -11.06
N ALA A 133 0.74 -3.58 -10.53
CA ALA A 133 -0.25 -2.86 -11.31
C ALA A 133 0.46 -1.90 -12.26
N ARG A 134 -0.05 -1.81 -13.49
CA ARG A 134 0.41 -0.90 -14.52
C ARG A 134 -0.77 -0.10 -15.02
N GLU A 135 -0.49 1.09 -15.53
CA GLU A 135 -1.47 1.84 -16.30
C GLU A 135 -1.89 0.98 -17.50
N THR A 136 -3.16 0.57 -17.55
CA THR A 136 -3.76 0.06 -18.78
C THR A 136 -4.03 1.27 -19.67
N ALA A 137 -3.27 1.35 -20.77
CA ALA A 137 -3.45 2.32 -21.84
C ALA A 137 -4.85 2.27 -22.47
#